data_AF-A0A8S3YNJ9-F1
#
_entry.id   AF-A0A8S3YNJ9-F1
#
_cell.length_a   1.000
_cell.length_b   1.000
_cell.length_c   1.000
_cell.angle_alpha   90.00
_cell.angle_beta   90.00
_cell.angle_gamma   90.00
#
_symmetry.space_group_name_H-M   'P 1'
#
loop_
_entity.id
_entity.type
_entity.pdbx_description
1 polymer ?
#
loop_
_entity_poly.entity_id
_entity_poly.type
_entity_poly.pdbx_seq_one_letter_code
_entity_poly.pdbx_strand_id
1 'polypeptide(L)'
;MAETVEGEGAEEGERDEGGHALADSSESRQQDVINETSMVFIEDLDHSIQSKSGSSFYASADEATEVVSRFDEIKDEEKDKALELSDVPEDASSTATADTFPSADLDFSLLSDKDKVEDDPAWDGSSSHRSQTEAPVSSGAPLAVPEESPRSSAVETTESVTSRLDILLKSGSDTSQDTPAAEEEQLEASNITEVLTVCQNSPSTVSKENIRILVSLLRKRVPELHSTVLNCVLRVAAFTQNVKPLRDSGCLEVVADQVQEACRTVTGEGGAELLNSLCQVLTNLTLDPKCQADLEETVPALIDLLLSSDSEPIKLSALRPLINFSSQSTFHNRYINAVQSLYDLLDTGSHIARVQSLKILVNLSLNETMMPHLLASKAPRNLLELLDMPTPTDLTLRTLTMLANLEVALNNSSELLASIPEEAKTASAETVYKLLHGADRLSFLRSKVLRLTRHNNEDVAHQASKLLQYIQEKSASVK
;
A
#
# COMPACT_ATOMS: atom_id res chain seq x y z
N MET A 1 60.80 48.04 26.42
CA MET A 1 62.06 48.52 25.80
C MET A 1 63.05 47.37 25.86
N ALA A 2 63.88 47.21 24.83
CA ALA A 2 64.87 46.14 24.65
C ALA A 2 64.29 44.70 24.52
N GLU A 3 64.91 43.75 23.81
CA GLU A 3 65.64 43.79 22.50
C GLU A 3 66.03 42.34 22.08
N THR A 4 66.24 42.13 20.76
CA THR A 4 67.19 41.15 20.12
C THR A 4 67.06 39.62 20.45
N VAL A 5 67.73 38.61 19.81
CA VAL A 5 68.74 38.52 18.72
C VAL A 5 68.79 37.14 17.97
N GLU A 6 69.27 37.13 16.71
CA GLU A 6 69.99 36.10 15.85
C GLU A 6 69.64 34.58 15.70
N GLY A 7 70.19 33.99 14.61
CA GLY A 7 70.48 32.54 14.39
C GLY A 7 69.89 31.93 13.11
N GLU A 8 70.39 32.14 11.88
CA GLU A 8 71.61 31.57 11.22
C GLU A 8 71.67 30.03 11.03
N GLY A 9 72.08 29.58 9.84
CA GLY A 9 72.35 28.17 9.47
C GLY A 9 72.06 27.85 7.99
N ALA A 10 73.00 27.21 7.27
CA ALA A 10 72.90 26.88 5.84
C ALA A 10 73.71 25.62 5.46
N GLU A 11 73.79 25.36 4.14
CA GLU A 11 74.65 24.40 3.40
C GLU A 11 74.08 23.01 3.01
N GLU A 12 74.10 22.81 1.68
CA GLU A 12 74.53 21.67 0.84
C GLU A 12 74.47 20.20 1.32
N GLY A 13 74.16 19.30 0.36
CA GLY A 13 74.29 17.85 0.49
C GLY A 13 73.91 17.10 -0.79
N GLU A 14 74.91 16.60 -1.53
CA GLU A 14 74.71 15.88 -2.81
C GLU A 14 74.54 14.35 -2.66
N ARG A 15 73.89 13.77 -3.68
CA ARG A 15 74.22 12.51 -4.39
C ARG A 15 74.01 11.10 -3.78
N ASP A 16 73.27 10.34 -4.60
CA ASP A 16 73.63 9.06 -5.24
C ASP A 16 73.29 7.66 -4.67
N GLU A 17 73.06 6.81 -5.67
CA GLU A 17 73.23 5.35 -5.79
C GLU A 17 72.78 4.39 -4.68
N GLY A 18 71.83 3.53 -5.08
CA GLY A 18 72.17 2.12 -5.28
C GLY A 18 71.34 1.09 -4.49
N GLY A 19 71.04 -0.05 -5.12
CA GLY A 19 70.54 -1.22 -4.37
C GLY A 19 69.53 -2.12 -5.07
N HIS A 20 70.05 -3.04 -5.87
CA HIS A 20 69.55 -4.41 -6.06
C HIS A 20 69.05 -5.11 -4.76
N ALA A 21 68.25 -6.20 -4.77
CA ALA A 21 67.41 -6.83 -5.81
C ALA A 21 66.69 -8.11 -5.26
N LEU A 22 65.77 -8.66 -6.07
CA LEU A 22 65.46 -10.10 -6.22
C LEU A 22 64.69 -10.88 -5.13
N ALA A 23 64.15 -12.02 -5.58
CA ALA A 23 63.38 -13.08 -4.90
C ALA A 23 62.01 -12.63 -4.32
N ASP A 24 60.84 -13.05 -4.81
CA ASP A 24 60.36 -14.35 -5.35
C ASP A 24 60.18 -15.45 -4.29
N SER A 25 58.93 -15.69 -3.89
CA SER A 25 58.38 -16.98 -3.46
C SER A 25 56.86 -16.87 -3.32
N SER A 26 56.14 -17.81 -3.92
CA SER A 26 54.68 -17.91 -3.85
C SER A 26 54.17 -18.50 -2.53
N GLU A 27 53.03 -18.04 -2.03
CA GLU A 27 52.03 -18.95 -1.46
C GLU A 27 50.60 -18.40 -1.57
N SER A 28 49.60 -19.26 -1.38
CA SER A 28 48.21 -19.02 -1.80
C SER A 28 47.22 -19.02 -0.63
N ARG A 29 46.19 -18.15 -0.68
CA ARG A 29 44.76 -18.55 -0.55
C ARG A 29 43.76 -17.39 -0.60
N GLN A 30 42.53 -17.77 -0.98
CA GLN A 30 41.22 -17.18 -0.65
C GLN A 30 40.97 -15.72 -1.08
N GLN A 31 40.24 -15.58 -2.19
CA GLN A 31 39.38 -14.42 -2.47
C GLN A 31 38.04 -14.59 -1.74
N ASP A 32 37.73 -13.68 -0.82
CA ASP A 32 36.36 -13.42 -0.39
C ASP A 32 35.81 -12.28 -1.25
N VAL A 33 34.84 -12.60 -2.12
CA VAL A 33 34.17 -11.62 -2.98
C VAL A 33 32.99 -11.01 -2.23
N ILE A 34 33.21 -9.86 -1.61
CA ILE A 34 32.13 -9.03 -1.05
C ILE A 34 31.43 -8.35 -2.24
N ASN A 35 30.27 -8.89 -2.64
CA ASN A 35 29.39 -8.20 -3.59
C ASN A 35 28.64 -7.08 -2.86
N GLU A 36 28.87 -5.84 -3.29
CA GLU A 36 28.27 -4.64 -2.74
C GLU A 36 26.75 -4.62 -2.98
N THR A 37 25.96 -4.46 -1.92
CA THR A 37 24.54 -4.11 -2.05
C THR A 37 24.45 -2.58 -2.16
N SER A 38 24.29 -2.09 -3.38
CA SER A 38 24.18 -0.66 -3.66
C SER A 38 22.94 -0.07 -2.98
N MET A 39 23.18 0.77 -1.97
CA MET A 39 22.22 1.78 -1.52
C MET A 39 22.38 3.02 -2.41
N VAL A 40 21.26 3.67 -2.74
CA VAL A 40 21.26 4.91 -3.53
C VAL A 40 21.65 6.10 -2.64
N PHE A 41 22.39 7.02 -3.23
CA PHE A 41 23.00 8.17 -2.56
C PHE A 41 21.96 9.12 -1.94
N ILE A 42 22.27 9.59 -0.74
CA ILE A 42 21.94 10.94 -0.31
C ILE A 42 23.15 11.80 -0.71
N GLU A 43 22.93 12.93 -1.40
CA GLU A 43 23.99 13.93 -1.57
C GLU A 43 24.07 14.77 -0.30
N ASP A 44 25.20 14.70 0.40
CA ASP A 44 25.41 15.40 1.66
C ASP A 44 25.52 16.92 1.46
N LEU A 45 24.88 17.68 2.36
CA LEU A 45 25.30 19.04 2.70
C LEU A 45 25.68 19.04 4.18
N ASP A 46 26.89 19.50 4.49
CA ASP A 46 27.52 19.36 5.81
C ASP A 46 26.64 19.85 6.98
N HIS A 47 26.39 18.96 7.96
CA HIS A 47 26.91 19.18 9.30
C HIS A 47 26.88 17.91 10.19
N SER A 48 28.00 17.64 10.86
CA SER A 48 28.22 16.48 11.72
C SER A 48 27.32 16.45 12.97
N ILE A 49 26.72 15.28 13.23
CA ILE A 49 26.68 14.61 14.54
C ILE A 49 26.66 13.09 14.31
N GLN A 50 27.62 12.37 14.89
CA GLN A 50 27.57 10.90 14.99
C GLN A 50 26.89 10.49 16.30
N SER A 51 25.76 9.78 16.24
CA SER A 51 25.42 8.80 17.27
C SER A 51 24.42 7.75 16.77
N LYS A 52 24.49 6.56 17.35
CA LYS A 52 23.85 5.32 16.87
C LYS A 52 22.35 5.32 17.18
N SER A 53 21.51 5.05 16.18
CA SER A 53 20.30 4.26 16.37
C SER A 53 20.09 3.34 15.16
N GLY A 54 19.86 2.05 15.42
CA GLY A 54 19.61 1.06 14.38
C GLY A 54 18.14 0.65 14.39
N SER A 55 17.31 1.37 13.62
CA SER A 55 15.90 1.01 13.40
C SER A 55 15.75 0.42 12.00
N SER A 56 15.31 -0.84 11.92
CA SER A 56 15.18 -1.56 10.65
C SER A 56 13.88 -1.18 9.95
N PHE A 57 13.95 -0.35 8.91
CA PHE A 57 12.78 0.13 8.15
C PHE A 57 12.20 -0.91 7.17
N TYR A 58 12.32 -2.20 7.48
CA TYR A 58 11.73 -3.29 6.72
C TYR A 58 10.56 -3.90 7.49
N ALA A 59 9.37 -3.87 6.89
CA ALA A 59 8.21 -4.59 7.41
C ALA A 59 8.40 -6.10 7.22
N SER A 60 8.37 -6.86 8.32
CA SER A 60 8.30 -8.32 8.28
C SER A 60 7.00 -8.78 7.60
N ALA A 61 7.04 -9.97 6.99
CA ALA A 61 5.92 -10.50 6.20
C ALA A 61 4.72 -11.01 7.04
N ASP A 62 4.76 -10.88 8.37
CA ASP A 62 3.83 -11.55 9.29
C ASP A 62 2.40 -10.99 9.24
N GLU A 63 2.20 -9.71 8.89
CA GLU A 63 0.86 -9.10 8.74
C GLU A 63 0.00 -9.75 7.64
N ALA A 64 0.58 -10.55 6.74
CA ALA A 64 -0.14 -11.17 5.63
C ALA A 64 -1.03 -12.37 6.04
N THR A 65 -0.81 -12.96 7.22
CA THR A 65 -1.45 -14.24 7.60
C THR A 65 -2.58 -14.12 8.63
N GLU A 66 -2.61 -13.08 9.46
CA GLU A 66 -3.56 -12.98 10.59
C GLU A 66 -5.01 -12.65 10.17
N VAL A 67 -5.22 -12.23 8.91
CA VAL A 67 -6.55 -11.86 8.39
C VAL A 67 -7.41 -13.08 8.03
N VAL A 68 -6.80 -14.24 7.78
CA VAL A 68 -7.53 -15.45 7.34
C VAL A 68 -8.18 -16.20 8.51
N SER A 69 -7.54 -16.26 9.68
CA SER A 69 -8.09 -16.95 10.86
C SER A 69 -9.25 -16.20 11.53
N ARG A 70 -9.21 -14.86 11.51
CA ARG A 70 -10.08 -14.02 12.35
C ARG A 70 -11.51 -13.83 11.84
N PHE A 71 -11.84 -14.36 10.65
CA PHE A 71 -13.18 -14.22 10.05
C PHE A 71 -14.15 -15.37 10.39
N ASP A 72 -13.65 -16.53 10.84
CA ASP A 72 -14.48 -17.69 11.16
C ASP A 72 -14.89 -17.75 12.65
N GLU A 73 -14.08 -17.24 13.58
CA GLU A 73 -14.30 -17.41 15.03
C GLU A 73 -15.45 -16.56 15.64
N ILE A 74 -16.04 -15.63 14.89
CA ILE A 74 -17.01 -14.64 15.43
C ILE A 74 -18.46 -15.16 15.48
N LYS A 75 -18.73 -16.43 15.12
CA LYS A 75 -20.11 -16.96 14.98
C LYS A 75 -20.71 -17.72 16.17
N ASP A 76 -19.91 -18.15 17.14
CA ASP A 76 -20.37 -19.14 18.14
C ASP A 76 -20.47 -18.66 19.61
N GLU A 77 -20.04 -17.43 19.97
CA GLU A 77 -20.04 -16.99 21.38
C GLU A 77 -21.37 -16.37 21.90
N GLU A 78 -22.29 -15.91 21.04
CA GLU A 78 -23.58 -15.30 21.47
C GLU A 78 -24.71 -16.33 21.69
N LYS A 79 -24.54 -17.26 22.64
CA LYS A 79 -25.65 -18.13 23.07
C LYS A 79 -25.74 -18.53 24.55
N ASP A 80 -24.62 -18.65 25.26
CA ASP A 80 -24.59 -19.27 26.60
C ASP A 80 -24.60 -18.27 27.78
N LYS A 81 -25.33 -17.15 27.66
CA LYS A 81 -25.53 -16.17 28.77
C LYS A 81 -26.97 -15.70 28.93
N ALA A 82 -27.87 -16.63 29.21
CA ALA A 82 -29.25 -16.33 29.59
C ALA A 82 -29.84 -17.35 30.57
N LEU A 83 -29.43 -17.32 31.85
CA LEU A 83 -30.18 -17.81 33.02
C LEU A 83 -29.45 -17.45 34.33
N GLU A 84 -30.21 -17.35 35.42
CA GLU A 84 -29.79 -17.04 36.81
C GLU A 84 -29.17 -15.63 37.02
N LEU A 85 -29.43 -14.90 38.11
CA LEU A 85 -30.21 -15.19 39.33
C LEU A 85 -30.90 -13.91 39.83
N SER A 86 -31.98 -14.04 40.60
CA SER A 86 -32.61 -12.92 41.33
C SER A 86 -32.01 -12.78 42.73
N ASP A 87 -32.01 -11.56 43.29
CA ASP A 87 -32.80 -11.23 44.49
C ASP A 87 -32.53 -9.79 44.95
N VAL A 88 -33.48 -9.22 45.71
CA VAL A 88 -33.46 -7.85 46.26
C VAL A 88 -33.66 -7.92 47.77
N PRO A 89 -32.97 -7.08 48.55
CA PRO A 89 -33.69 -6.30 49.55
C PRO A 89 -33.41 -4.79 49.49
N GLU A 90 -34.38 -4.02 49.98
CA GLU A 90 -34.29 -2.59 50.32
C GLU A 90 -33.32 -2.39 51.51
N ASP A 91 -32.86 -1.20 51.93
CA ASP A 91 -33.58 0.07 52.12
C ASP A 91 -32.59 1.24 52.46
N ALA A 92 -33.13 2.42 52.80
CA ALA A 92 -32.55 3.51 53.62
C ALA A 92 -31.82 4.71 52.96
N SER A 93 -32.63 5.68 52.52
CA SER A 93 -32.63 7.09 53.00
C SER A 93 -31.47 8.08 52.72
N SER A 94 -31.81 9.16 51.98
CA SER A 94 -31.41 10.59 52.17
C SER A 94 -29.93 11.00 51.96
N THR A 95 -29.56 12.22 51.54
CA THR A 95 -30.22 13.55 51.55
C THR A 95 -30.00 14.37 50.25
N ALA A 96 -30.62 15.55 50.14
CA ALA A 96 -30.30 16.60 49.15
C ALA A 96 -28.86 17.15 49.36
N THR A 97 -28.24 17.93 48.45
CA THR A 97 -28.66 19.29 47.98
C THR A 97 -28.52 19.52 46.47
N ALA A 98 -29.18 20.56 45.96
CA ALA A 98 -29.02 21.08 44.60
C ALA A 98 -28.17 22.36 44.57
N ASP A 99 -27.45 22.59 43.46
CA ASP A 99 -27.27 23.91 42.82
C ASP A 99 -26.89 23.66 41.35
N THR A 100 -27.64 24.13 40.34
CA THR A 100 -27.84 25.52 39.84
C THR A 100 -26.86 25.90 38.73
N PHE A 101 -27.24 25.45 37.52
CA PHE A 101 -27.15 26.08 36.18
C PHE A 101 -26.81 27.61 36.10
N PRO A 102 -26.26 28.12 34.97
CA PRO A 102 -26.84 27.88 33.65
C PRO A 102 -25.93 27.75 32.41
N SER A 103 -26.45 27.00 31.42
CA SER A 103 -26.13 27.15 30.00
C SER A 103 -26.69 28.46 29.44
N ALA A 104 -26.14 28.97 28.35
CA ALA A 104 -26.72 30.10 27.61
C ALA A 104 -27.16 29.63 26.21
N ASP A 105 -28.47 29.53 26.01
CA ASP A 105 -29.07 29.45 24.68
C ASP A 105 -28.97 30.80 23.98
N LEU A 106 -28.81 30.79 22.64
CA LEU A 106 -28.96 31.97 21.80
C LEU A 106 -30.08 31.73 20.79
N ASP A 107 -31.22 32.37 21.05
CA ASP A 107 -32.41 32.30 20.21
C ASP A 107 -32.32 33.22 18.99
N PHE A 108 -33.15 32.93 17.98
CA PHE A 108 -33.11 33.47 16.63
C PHE A 108 -34.28 34.43 16.39
N SER A 109 -34.06 35.66 15.90
CA SER A 109 -35.04 36.39 15.07
C SER A 109 -34.58 37.77 14.58
N LEU A 110 -35.37 38.33 13.65
CA LEU A 110 -35.44 39.74 13.22
C LEU A 110 -34.28 40.30 12.39
N LEU A 111 -34.41 40.14 11.07
CA LEU A 111 -34.75 41.30 10.23
C LEU A 111 -35.62 40.89 9.04
N SER A 112 -36.68 41.65 8.78
CA SER A 112 -37.66 41.39 7.72
C SER A 112 -38.07 42.69 7.02
N ASP A 113 -37.98 42.73 5.69
CA ASP A 113 -39.01 43.25 4.76
C ASP A 113 -38.51 43.15 3.29
N LYS A 114 -39.32 42.63 2.34
CA LYS A 114 -40.17 43.33 1.34
C LYS A 114 -39.37 44.28 0.43
N ASP A 115 -39.52 44.33 -0.89
CA ASP A 115 -40.56 43.96 -1.90
C ASP A 115 -39.85 43.38 -3.17
N LYS A 116 -40.42 42.78 -4.24
CA LYS A 116 -41.76 42.36 -4.75
C LYS A 116 -41.55 41.24 -5.83
N VAL A 117 -42.52 40.44 -6.34
CA VAL A 117 -43.67 40.67 -7.29
C VAL A 117 -43.23 41.36 -8.60
N GLU A 118 -43.62 40.95 -9.81
CA GLU A 118 -44.51 39.88 -10.36
C GLU A 118 -43.63 38.90 -11.23
N ASP A 119 -44.03 37.90 -12.05
CA ASP A 119 -45.30 37.38 -12.61
C ASP A 119 -45.12 35.87 -13.01
N ASP A 120 -46.12 35.22 -13.63
CA ASP A 120 -46.10 33.84 -14.21
C ASP A 120 -46.85 33.85 -15.59
N PRO A 121 -46.67 32.93 -16.58
CA PRO A 121 -47.62 31.80 -16.67
C PRO A 121 -47.23 30.51 -17.47
N ALA A 122 -47.55 29.36 -16.88
CA ALA A 122 -48.25 28.15 -17.40
C ALA A 122 -48.33 27.75 -18.91
N TRP A 123 -48.01 26.47 -19.20
CA TRP A 123 -48.86 25.48 -19.93
C TRP A 123 -48.33 24.03 -19.67
N ASP A 124 -49.13 23.05 -19.21
CA ASP A 124 -49.87 22.00 -19.96
C ASP A 124 -49.02 21.12 -20.92
N GLY A 125 -49.00 19.77 -20.86
CA GLY A 125 -49.62 18.83 -19.91
C GLY A 125 -49.66 17.39 -20.43
N SER A 126 -50.64 16.59 -19.97
CA SER A 126 -50.85 15.13 -20.21
C SER A 126 -49.77 14.19 -19.63
N SER A 127 -50.04 13.14 -18.81
CA SER A 127 -51.14 12.15 -18.68
C SER A 127 -50.88 10.81 -19.38
N SER A 128 -50.67 9.75 -18.58
CA SER A 128 -51.30 8.43 -18.78
C SER A 128 -51.21 7.55 -17.52
N HIS A 129 -52.35 7.00 -17.11
CA HIS A 129 -52.43 5.99 -16.05
C HIS A 129 -52.07 4.59 -16.57
N ARG A 130 -51.55 3.71 -15.70
CA ARG A 130 -52.03 2.32 -15.65
C ARG A 130 -51.94 1.74 -14.24
N SER A 131 -53.04 1.17 -13.75
CA SER A 131 -53.14 0.49 -12.46
C SER A 131 -54.02 -0.75 -12.61
N GLN A 132 -53.50 -1.93 -12.26
CA GLN A 132 -54.23 -3.22 -12.18
C GLN A 132 -53.57 -4.01 -11.03
N THR A 133 -54.11 -4.01 -9.80
CA THR A 133 -55.21 -4.84 -9.22
C THR A 133 -54.71 -6.10 -8.52
N GLU A 134 -55.22 -6.37 -7.31
CA GLU A 134 -54.74 -7.40 -6.37
C GLU A 134 -55.64 -8.65 -6.26
N ALA A 135 -55.03 -9.76 -5.78
CA ALA A 135 -55.64 -10.87 -5.01
C ALA A 135 -56.69 -11.79 -5.71
N PRO A 136 -57.10 -12.95 -5.12
CA PRO A 136 -56.64 -13.60 -3.87
C PRO A 136 -56.28 -15.11 -3.95
N VAL A 137 -55.45 -15.55 -2.99
CA VAL A 137 -55.44 -16.83 -2.21
C VAL A 137 -55.97 -18.16 -2.82
N SER A 138 -55.13 -19.20 -2.80
CA SER A 138 -55.54 -20.60 -2.48
C SER A 138 -54.33 -21.44 -2.00
N SER A 139 -54.59 -22.59 -1.36
CA SER A 139 -53.61 -23.39 -0.59
C SER A 139 -53.31 -24.78 -1.18
N GLY A 140 -52.07 -25.28 -1.03
CA GLY A 140 -51.73 -26.70 -1.25
C GLY A 140 -50.24 -27.00 -1.05
N ALA A 141 -49.91 -28.01 -0.24
CA ALA A 141 -48.56 -28.47 0.07
C ALA A 141 -48.52 -30.02 0.09
N PRO A 142 -47.37 -30.70 0.30
CA PRO A 142 -45.97 -30.30 0.12
C PRO A 142 -45.22 -31.23 -0.88
N LEU A 143 -43.97 -30.89 -1.22
CA LEU A 143 -42.96 -31.86 -1.69
C LEU A 143 -41.63 -31.64 -0.96
N ALA A 144 -40.88 -32.71 -0.76
CA ALA A 144 -39.73 -32.73 0.15
C ALA A 144 -38.44 -32.16 -0.48
N VAL A 145 -37.64 -31.52 0.36
CA VAL A 145 -36.25 -31.12 0.08
C VAL A 145 -35.35 -31.89 1.07
N PRO A 146 -34.29 -32.59 0.63
CA PRO A 146 -33.32 -33.17 1.54
C PRO A 146 -32.38 -32.09 2.12
N GLU A 147 -31.93 -32.26 3.35
CA GLU A 147 -30.89 -31.42 3.94
C GLU A 147 -29.53 -31.71 3.29
N GLU A 148 -28.79 -30.68 2.88
CA GLU A 148 -27.33 -30.74 2.75
C GLU A 148 -26.69 -29.77 3.75
N SER A 149 -25.82 -30.29 4.61
CA SER A 149 -25.04 -29.51 5.57
C SER A 149 -23.93 -28.72 4.89
N PRO A 150 -23.49 -27.57 5.45
CA PRO A 150 -22.43 -26.76 4.84
C PRO A 150 -21.11 -27.51 4.76
N ARG A 151 -20.43 -27.43 3.62
CA ARG A 151 -19.08 -27.99 3.45
C ARG A 151 -18.04 -27.03 4.01
N SER A 152 -17.25 -27.52 4.96
CA SER A 152 -16.01 -26.88 5.42
C SER A 152 -14.99 -26.79 4.27
N SER A 153 -14.16 -25.74 4.30
CA SER A 153 -13.05 -25.51 3.36
C SER A 153 -11.94 -26.54 3.57
N ALA A 154 -12.04 -27.68 2.89
CA ALA A 154 -11.04 -28.73 2.94
C ALA A 154 -9.73 -28.30 2.26
N VAL A 155 -8.60 -28.48 2.96
CA VAL A 155 -7.26 -28.44 2.35
C VAL A 155 -7.16 -29.59 1.36
N GLU A 156 -6.89 -29.32 0.08
CA GLU A 156 -6.69 -30.39 -0.91
C GLU A 156 -5.47 -31.24 -0.55
N THR A 157 -5.67 -32.55 -0.46
CA THR A 157 -4.60 -33.52 -0.25
C THR A 157 -3.85 -33.81 -1.55
N THR A 158 -2.59 -34.23 -1.45
CA THR A 158 -1.72 -34.57 -2.58
C THR A 158 -2.29 -35.66 -3.50
N GLU A 159 -3.14 -36.54 -2.96
CA GLU A 159 -3.87 -37.58 -3.70
C GLU A 159 -5.00 -37.01 -4.59
N SER A 160 -5.60 -35.86 -4.23
CA SER A 160 -6.60 -35.17 -5.07
C SER A 160 -5.96 -34.60 -6.34
N VAL A 161 -4.86 -33.87 -6.17
CA VAL A 161 -4.18 -33.15 -7.25
C VAL A 161 -3.57 -34.14 -8.26
N THR A 162 -2.92 -35.21 -7.79
CA THR A 162 -2.39 -36.28 -8.66
C THR A 162 -3.48 -36.96 -9.47
N SER A 163 -4.58 -37.37 -8.83
CA SER A 163 -5.69 -38.07 -9.49
C SER A 163 -6.33 -37.23 -10.61
N ARG A 164 -6.42 -35.90 -10.45
CA ARG A 164 -6.88 -34.98 -11.50
C ARG A 164 -5.87 -34.84 -12.64
N LEU A 165 -4.60 -34.59 -12.31
CA LEU A 165 -3.52 -34.39 -13.28
C LEU A 165 -3.43 -35.56 -14.27
N ASP A 166 -3.51 -36.77 -13.73
CA ASP A 166 -3.28 -38.02 -14.43
C ASP A 166 -4.46 -38.44 -15.34
N ILE A 167 -5.62 -37.79 -15.18
CA ILE A 167 -6.79 -37.88 -16.07
C ILE A 167 -6.70 -36.81 -17.17
N LEU A 168 -6.44 -35.55 -16.79
CA LEU A 168 -6.36 -34.42 -17.73
C LEU A 168 -5.29 -34.63 -18.81
N LEU A 169 -4.06 -34.98 -18.41
CA LEU A 169 -2.94 -35.10 -19.35
C LEU A 169 -3.09 -36.31 -20.30
N LYS A 170 -3.87 -37.33 -19.93
CA LYS A 170 -4.20 -38.46 -20.82
C LYS A 170 -5.38 -38.17 -21.75
N SER A 171 -6.22 -37.17 -21.44
CA SER A 171 -7.37 -36.79 -22.27
C SER A 171 -7.00 -36.01 -23.54
N GLY A 172 -5.76 -35.52 -23.64
CA GLY A 172 -5.28 -34.71 -24.77
C GLY A 172 -4.53 -35.48 -25.88
N SER A 173 -4.31 -36.79 -25.75
CA SER A 173 -3.35 -37.53 -26.59
C SER A 173 -3.95 -38.38 -27.71
N ASP A 174 -5.18 -38.09 -28.16
CA ASP A 174 -5.88 -38.85 -29.22
C ASP A 174 -6.15 -38.00 -30.47
N THR A 175 -5.09 -37.61 -31.19
CA THR A 175 -5.19 -37.22 -32.62
C THR A 175 -3.87 -37.46 -33.34
N SER A 176 -3.86 -38.33 -34.34
CA SER A 176 -2.65 -38.79 -35.01
C SER A 176 -2.50 -38.24 -36.43
N GLN A 177 -1.43 -37.49 -36.72
CA GLN A 177 -0.70 -37.55 -38.00
C GLN A 177 0.66 -36.80 -37.94
N ASP A 178 1.59 -37.21 -38.80
CA ASP A 178 3.00 -36.82 -38.75
C ASP A 178 3.29 -35.37 -39.16
N THR A 179 4.08 -34.65 -38.34
CA THR A 179 5.01 -33.60 -38.84
C THR A 179 6.21 -33.44 -37.90
N PRO A 180 7.46 -33.36 -38.40
CA PRO A 180 8.64 -33.22 -37.53
C PRO A 180 9.01 -31.74 -37.32
N ALA A 181 8.58 -31.14 -36.22
CA ALA A 181 9.00 -29.79 -35.82
C ALA A 181 8.94 -29.55 -34.30
N ALA A 182 10.01 -28.95 -33.78
CA ALA A 182 10.18 -28.46 -32.40
C ALA A 182 10.16 -29.50 -31.26
N GLU A 183 10.90 -29.17 -30.21
CA GLU A 183 11.03 -29.96 -28.98
C GLU A 183 9.91 -29.58 -28.00
N GLU A 184 8.68 -30.01 -28.25
CA GLU A 184 7.63 -29.95 -27.23
C GLU A 184 7.94 -30.94 -26.11
N GLU A 185 8.55 -30.42 -25.05
CA GLU A 185 8.81 -31.14 -23.80
C GLU A 185 7.49 -31.63 -23.19
N GLN A 186 7.17 -32.90 -23.40
CA GLN A 186 6.05 -33.59 -22.78
C GLN A 186 6.32 -33.74 -21.27
N LEU A 187 5.97 -32.68 -20.53
CA LEU A 187 5.99 -32.65 -19.08
C LEU A 187 5.09 -33.74 -18.51
N GLU A 188 5.72 -34.86 -18.15
CA GLU A 188 5.05 -36.01 -17.54
C GLU A 188 4.30 -35.61 -16.26
N ALA A 189 3.14 -36.22 -16.02
CA ALA A 189 2.29 -35.93 -14.86
C ALA A 189 3.02 -36.09 -13.51
N SER A 190 3.97 -37.04 -13.45
CA SER A 190 4.86 -37.25 -12.31
C SER A 190 5.73 -36.02 -12.03
N ASN A 191 6.38 -35.46 -13.06
CA ASN A 191 7.30 -34.34 -12.94
C ASN A 191 6.57 -33.06 -12.53
N ILE A 192 5.37 -32.82 -13.07
CA ILE A 192 4.51 -31.70 -12.65
C ILE A 192 4.11 -31.84 -11.17
N THR A 193 3.70 -33.03 -10.76
CA THR A 193 3.34 -33.32 -9.36
C THR A 193 4.51 -33.07 -8.42
N GLU A 194 5.71 -33.55 -8.76
CA GLU A 194 6.93 -33.35 -7.96
C GLU A 194 7.27 -31.86 -7.84
N VAL A 195 7.26 -31.12 -8.96
CA VAL A 195 7.53 -29.68 -8.97
C VAL A 195 6.56 -28.91 -8.10
N LEU A 196 5.25 -29.17 -8.19
CA LEU A 196 4.25 -28.53 -7.33
C LEU A 196 4.46 -28.89 -5.85
N THR A 197 4.73 -30.17 -5.55
CA THR A 197 4.98 -30.65 -4.18
C THR A 197 6.23 -29.99 -3.56
N VAL A 198 7.30 -29.84 -4.33
CA VAL A 198 8.54 -29.17 -3.89
C VAL A 198 8.31 -27.67 -3.67
N CYS A 199 7.57 -26.99 -4.55
CA CYS A 199 7.23 -25.57 -4.40
C CYS A 199 6.28 -25.27 -3.22
N GLN A 200 5.43 -26.23 -2.83
CA GLN A 200 4.55 -26.09 -1.66
C GLN A 200 5.28 -26.30 -0.33
N ASN A 201 6.08 -27.37 -0.23
CA ASN A 201 6.70 -27.82 1.02
C ASN A 201 8.08 -27.20 1.28
N SER A 202 8.86 -26.96 0.24
CA SER A 202 10.25 -26.45 0.32
C SER A 202 10.50 -25.25 -0.61
N PRO A 203 9.66 -24.18 -0.58
CA PRO A 203 9.76 -23.04 -1.50
C PRO A 203 11.10 -22.30 -1.46
N SER A 204 11.88 -22.42 -0.38
CA SER A 204 13.22 -21.84 -0.28
C SER A 204 14.29 -22.62 -1.07
N THR A 205 14.13 -23.93 -1.29
CA THR A 205 15.16 -24.79 -1.92
C THR A 205 14.78 -25.26 -3.32
N VAL A 206 13.90 -24.53 -4.01
CA VAL A 206 13.41 -24.92 -5.34
C VAL A 206 14.52 -24.75 -6.38
N SER A 207 14.72 -25.79 -7.20
CA SER A 207 15.74 -25.75 -8.26
C SER A 207 15.36 -24.76 -9.37
N LYS A 208 16.37 -24.26 -10.12
CA LYS A 208 16.11 -23.41 -11.31
C LYS A 208 15.26 -24.12 -12.36
N GLU A 209 15.31 -25.45 -12.43
CA GLU A 209 14.52 -26.23 -13.38
C GLU A 209 13.06 -26.35 -12.92
N ASN A 210 12.84 -26.63 -11.64
CA ASN A 210 11.51 -26.63 -11.04
C ASN A 210 10.83 -25.24 -11.20
N ILE A 211 11.60 -24.14 -11.17
CA ILE A 211 11.10 -22.79 -11.45
C ILE A 211 10.71 -22.61 -12.92
N ARG A 212 11.49 -23.11 -13.90
CA ARG A 212 11.11 -23.08 -15.33
C ARG A 212 9.83 -23.87 -15.59
N ILE A 213 9.72 -25.07 -15.03
CA ILE A 213 8.53 -25.92 -15.14
C ILE A 213 7.32 -25.21 -14.50
N LEU A 214 7.49 -24.59 -13.33
CA LEU A 214 6.44 -23.82 -12.68
C LEU A 214 5.96 -22.62 -13.54
N VAL A 215 6.88 -21.90 -14.19
CA VAL A 215 6.55 -20.79 -15.10
C VAL A 215 5.91 -21.28 -16.40
N SER A 216 6.30 -22.46 -16.92
CA SER A 216 5.66 -23.04 -18.10
C SER A 216 4.21 -23.46 -17.81
N LEU A 217 3.95 -24.02 -16.62
CA LEU A 217 2.60 -24.31 -16.12
C LEU A 217 1.78 -23.03 -15.92
N LEU A 218 2.38 -21.95 -15.38
CA LEU A 218 1.73 -20.65 -15.23
C LEU A 218 1.34 -20.06 -16.59
N ARG A 219 2.21 -20.17 -17.60
CA ARG A 219 1.96 -19.72 -18.98
C ARG A 219 0.85 -20.54 -19.66
N LYS A 220 0.73 -21.84 -19.37
CA LYS A 220 -0.33 -22.72 -19.91
C LYS A 220 -1.73 -22.45 -19.33
N ARG A 221 -1.87 -21.70 -18.24
CA ARG A 221 -3.16 -21.29 -17.59
C ARG A 221 -4.18 -22.44 -17.43
N VAL A 222 -3.73 -23.66 -17.11
CA VAL A 222 -4.62 -24.85 -16.95
C VAL A 222 -5.62 -24.61 -15.82
N PRO A 223 -6.94 -24.49 -16.07
CA PRO A 223 -7.88 -23.92 -15.10
C PRO A 223 -7.90 -24.65 -13.74
N GLU A 224 -7.96 -25.98 -13.74
CA GLU A 224 -7.98 -26.81 -12.53
C GLU A 224 -6.70 -26.73 -11.68
N LEU A 225 -5.60 -26.23 -12.25
CA LEU A 225 -4.30 -26.13 -11.58
C LEU A 225 -3.85 -24.69 -11.37
N HIS A 226 -4.53 -23.70 -11.98
CA HIS A 226 -4.01 -22.33 -12.09
C HIS A 226 -3.84 -21.65 -10.73
N SER A 227 -4.82 -21.81 -9.82
CA SER A 227 -4.73 -21.34 -8.44
C SER A 227 -3.56 -21.99 -7.68
N THR A 228 -3.39 -23.31 -7.80
CA THR A 228 -2.30 -24.08 -7.19
C THR A 228 -0.94 -23.64 -7.70
N VAL A 229 -0.81 -23.41 -9.01
CA VAL A 229 0.41 -22.88 -9.66
C VAL A 229 0.71 -21.46 -9.18
N LEU A 230 -0.28 -20.57 -9.12
CA LEU A 230 -0.12 -19.20 -8.58
C LEU A 230 0.31 -19.20 -7.11
N ASN A 231 -0.26 -20.08 -6.29
CA ASN A 231 0.11 -20.25 -4.88
C ASN A 231 1.58 -20.74 -4.74
N CYS A 232 2.00 -21.68 -5.58
CA CYS A 232 3.40 -22.09 -5.70
C CYS A 232 4.31 -20.92 -6.11
N VAL A 233 3.94 -20.14 -7.13
CA VAL A 233 4.73 -18.97 -7.57
C VAL A 233 4.82 -17.92 -6.46
N LEU A 234 3.73 -17.64 -5.74
CA LEU A 234 3.68 -16.72 -4.60
C LEU A 234 4.65 -17.13 -3.49
N ARG A 235 4.62 -18.41 -3.10
CA ARG A 235 5.52 -19.01 -2.09
C ARG A 235 6.97 -18.96 -2.53
N VAL A 236 7.27 -19.29 -3.78
CA VAL A 236 8.64 -19.27 -4.32
C VAL A 236 9.16 -17.84 -4.44
N ALA A 237 8.33 -16.88 -4.86
CA ALA A 237 8.69 -15.47 -4.97
C ALA A 237 8.94 -14.77 -3.62
N ALA A 238 8.44 -15.32 -2.50
CA ALA A 238 8.70 -14.79 -1.16
C ALA A 238 10.18 -14.90 -0.73
N PHE A 239 10.99 -15.72 -1.42
CA PHE A 239 12.42 -15.89 -1.14
C PHE A 239 13.26 -15.14 -2.17
N THR A 240 14.01 -14.13 -1.72
CA THR A 240 14.83 -13.25 -2.58
C THR A 240 15.78 -14.00 -3.52
N GLN A 241 16.34 -15.13 -3.08
CA GLN A 241 17.22 -15.98 -3.89
C GLN A 241 16.53 -16.62 -5.11
N ASN A 242 15.19 -16.74 -5.09
CA ASN A 242 14.39 -17.25 -6.21
C ASN A 242 13.94 -16.15 -7.19
N VAL A 243 13.93 -14.88 -6.78
CA VAL A 243 13.45 -13.76 -7.61
C VAL A 243 14.26 -13.61 -8.90
N LYS A 244 15.60 -13.77 -8.82
CA LYS A 244 16.43 -13.82 -10.05
C LYS A 244 16.10 -15.02 -10.93
N PRO A 245 16.09 -16.29 -10.46
CA PRO A 245 15.60 -17.43 -11.23
C PRO A 245 14.20 -17.26 -11.85
N LEU A 246 13.24 -16.63 -11.17
CA LEU A 246 11.90 -16.34 -11.70
C LEU A 246 11.97 -15.36 -12.89
N ARG A 247 12.68 -14.23 -12.74
CA ARG A 247 12.93 -13.29 -13.86
C ARG A 247 13.69 -13.95 -15.00
N ASP A 248 14.78 -14.65 -14.71
CA ASP A 248 15.60 -15.37 -15.69
C ASP A 248 14.83 -16.48 -16.45
N SER A 249 13.64 -16.88 -15.96
CA SER A 249 12.73 -17.85 -16.59
C SER A 249 11.54 -17.22 -17.31
N GLY A 250 11.48 -15.89 -17.41
CA GLY A 250 10.36 -15.16 -18.03
C GLY A 250 9.08 -15.13 -17.20
N CYS A 251 9.16 -15.26 -15.87
CA CYS A 251 7.98 -15.20 -15.00
C CYS A 251 7.30 -13.82 -15.01
N LEU A 252 8.07 -12.74 -15.22
CA LEU A 252 7.56 -11.36 -15.10
C LEU A 252 6.57 -11.03 -16.22
N GLU A 253 6.94 -11.32 -17.47
CA GLU A 253 6.07 -11.28 -18.66
C GLU A 253 4.73 -12.02 -18.42
N VAL A 254 4.80 -13.28 -17.99
CA VAL A 254 3.62 -14.13 -17.77
C VAL A 254 2.72 -13.59 -16.66
N VAL A 255 3.28 -12.99 -15.60
CA VAL A 255 2.52 -12.35 -14.52
C VAL A 255 1.95 -11.00 -14.98
N ALA A 256 2.68 -10.21 -15.76
CA ALA A 256 2.22 -8.92 -16.28
C ALA A 256 1.03 -9.09 -17.22
N ASP A 257 1.10 -9.99 -18.20
CA ASP A 257 -0.01 -10.40 -19.07
C ASP A 257 -1.26 -10.78 -18.26
N GLN A 258 -1.08 -11.54 -17.18
CA GLN A 258 -2.17 -12.03 -16.35
C GLN A 258 -2.75 -10.93 -15.45
N VAL A 259 -1.93 -10.05 -14.88
CA VAL A 259 -2.39 -8.87 -14.12
C VAL A 259 -3.17 -7.93 -15.02
N GLN A 260 -2.65 -7.59 -16.21
CA GLN A 260 -3.33 -6.73 -17.16
C GLN A 260 -4.70 -7.28 -17.56
N GLU A 261 -4.79 -8.59 -17.85
CA GLU A 261 -6.05 -9.22 -18.23
C GLU A 261 -7.02 -9.38 -17.05
N ALA A 262 -6.52 -9.68 -15.85
CA ALA A 262 -7.33 -9.73 -14.63
C ALA A 262 -7.92 -8.35 -14.28
N CYS A 263 -7.18 -7.26 -14.48
CA CYS A 263 -7.72 -5.90 -14.32
C CYS A 263 -8.90 -5.61 -15.28
N ARG A 264 -8.87 -6.14 -16.52
CA ARG A 264 -9.96 -6.00 -17.51
C ARG A 264 -11.18 -6.88 -17.20
N THR A 265 -10.96 -8.03 -16.55
CA THR A 265 -11.96 -9.10 -16.37
C THR A 265 -12.43 -9.29 -14.93
N VAL A 266 -12.03 -8.39 -14.01
CA VAL A 266 -12.24 -8.50 -12.55
C VAL A 266 -13.70 -8.69 -12.10
N THR A 267 -14.67 -8.25 -12.92
CA THR A 267 -16.12 -8.39 -12.68
C THR A 267 -16.69 -9.76 -13.04
N GLY A 268 -15.88 -10.65 -13.62
CA GLY A 268 -16.25 -12.05 -13.88
C GLY A 268 -16.17 -12.95 -12.66
N GLU A 269 -16.77 -14.13 -12.75
CA GLU A 269 -16.71 -15.17 -11.73
C GLU A 269 -15.25 -15.57 -11.42
N GLY A 270 -14.85 -15.52 -10.14
CA GLY A 270 -13.46 -15.73 -9.70
C GLY A 270 -12.46 -14.61 -10.05
N GLY A 271 -12.86 -13.59 -10.80
CA GLY A 271 -11.95 -12.54 -11.31
C GLY A 271 -11.21 -11.76 -10.22
N ALA A 272 -11.90 -11.40 -9.14
CA ALA A 272 -11.32 -10.71 -7.99
C ALA A 272 -10.33 -11.59 -7.19
N GLU A 273 -10.54 -12.90 -7.13
CA GLU A 273 -9.67 -13.85 -6.41
C GLU A 273 -8.38 -14.12 -7.18
N LEU A 274 -8.50 -14.29 -8.50
CA LEU A 274 -7.39 -14.39 -9.44
C LEU A 274 -6.52 -13.12 -9.40
N LEU A 275 -7.16 -11.95 -9.52
CA LEU A 275 -6.49 -10.64 -9.37
C LEU A 275 -5.77 -10.54 -8.02
N ASN A 276 -6.43 -10.84 -6.91
CA ASN A 276 -5.82 -10.76 -5.58
C ASN A 276 -4.60 -11.68 -5.44
N SER A 277 -4.62 -12.87 -6.04
CA SER A 277 -3.48 -13.80 -6.07
C SER A 277 -2.33 -13.26 -6.93
N LEU A 278 -2.64 -12.75 -8.13
CA LEU A 278 -1.68 -12.13 -9.04
C LEU A 278 -1.02 -10.88 -8.44
N CYS A 279 -1.79 -10.00 -7.80
CA CYS A 279 -1.26 -8.82 -7.12
C CYS A 279 -0.35 -9.17 -5.93
N GLN A 280 -0.59 -10.28 -5.22
CA GLN A 280 0.32 -10.77 -4.18
C GLN A 280 1.64 -11.28 -4.80
N VAL A 281 1.58 -12.06 -5.89
CA VAL A 281 2.78 -12.49 -6.64
C VAL A 281 3.57 -11.27 -7.11
N LEU A 282 2.88 -10.27 -7.68
CA LEU A 282 3.47 -9.02 -8.13
C LEU A 282 4.09 -8.22 -6.97
N THR A 283 3.47 -8.23 -5.78
CA THR A 283 4.01 -7.57 -4.58
C THR A 283 5.34 -8.20 -4.15
N ASN A 284 5.45 -9.54 -4.16
CA ASN A 284 6.70 -10.21 -3.80
C ASN A 284 7.81 -9.97 -4.85
N LEU A 285 7.46 -10.06 -6.14
CA LEU A 285 8.40 -9.82 -7.25
C LEU A 285 8.92 -8.37 -7.28
N THR A 286 8.07 -7.39 -6.99
CA THR A 286 8.43 -5.96 -6.98
C THR A 286 9.25 -5.52 -5.77
N LEU A 287 9.71 -6.45 -4.91
CA LEU A 287 10.72 -6.16 -3.90
C LEU A 287 12.15 -6.08 -4.50
N ASP A 288 12.39 -6.61 -5.71
CA ASP A 288 13.63 -6.37 -6.48
C ASP A 288 13.42 -5.20 -7.45
N PRO A 289 14.15 -4.07 -7.32
CA PRO A 289 14.03 -2.92 -8.23
C PRO A 289 14.26 -3.23 -9.71
N LYS A 290 14.95 -4.33 -10.04
CA LYS A 290 15.09 -4.79 -11.43
C LYS A 290 13.78 -5.37 -11.96
N CYS A 291 13.06 -6.16 -11.15
CA CYS A 291 11.72 -6.61 -11.49
C CYS A 291 10.74 -5.44 -11.61
N GLN A 292 10.88 -4.40 -10.78
CA GLN A 292 10.03 -3.19 -10.89
C GLN A 292 10.14 -2.53 -12.28
N ALA A 293 11.34 -2.47 -12.86
CA ALA A 293 11.55 -1.94 -14.22
C ALA A 293 10.94 -2.86 -15.30
N ASP A 294 11.16 -4.18 -15.18
CA ASP A 294 10.58 -5.19 -16.09
C ASP A 294 9.04 -5.29 -16.02
N LEU A 295 8.40 -4.60 -15.05
CA LEU A 295 6.96 -4.66 -14.77
C LEU A 295 6.24 -3.29 -14.88
N GLU A 296 6.89 -2.23 -15.37
CA GLU A 296 6.31 -0.86 -15.44
C GLU A 296 4.92 -0.85 -16.12
N GLU A 297 4.74 -1.63 -17.19
CA GLU A 297 3.48 -1.71 -17.95
C GLU A 297 2.26 -2.19 -17.14
N THR A 298 2.47 -2.80 -15.97
CA THR A 298 1.37 -3.14 -15.05
C THR A 298 0.84 -1.93 -14.28
N VAL A 299 1.65 -0.88 -14.10
CA VAL A 299 1.30 0.29 -13.27
C VAL A 299 0.06 1.03 -13.79
N PRO A 300 -0.08 1.36 -15.10
CA PRO A 300 -1.31 1.97 -15.62
C PRO A 300 -2.56 1.13 -15.36
N ALA A 301 -2.51 -0.19 -15.61
CA ALA A 301 -3.66 -1.08 -15.42
C ALA A 301 -4.09 -1.18 -13.94
N LEU A 302 -3.14 -1.12 -13.00
CA LEU A 302 -3.41 -1.09 -11.56
C LEU A 302 -3.98 0.27 -11.09
N ILE A 303 -3.55 1.37 -11.71
CA ILE A 303 -4.07 2.73 -11.47
C ILE A 303 -5.50 2.87 -12.02
N ASP A 304 -5.75 2.42 -13.25
CA ASP A 304 -7.09 2.43 -13.85
C ASP A 304 -8.07 1.59 -13.04
N LEU A 305 -7.63 0.44 -12.51
CA LEU A 305 -8.41 -0.40 -11.60
C LEU A 305 -8.73 0.28 -10.25
N LEU A 306 -7.74 0.97 -9.66
CA LEU A 306 -7.91 1.75 -8.42
C LEU A 306 -8.93 2.90 -8.59
N LEU A 307 -8.97 3.50 -9.78
CA LEU A 307 -9.88 4.58 -10.17
C LEU A 307 -11.29 4.10 -10.56
N SER A 308 -11.42 2.93 -11.18
CA SER A 308 -12.69 2.44 -11.76
C SER A 308 -13.47 1.45 -10.90
N SER A 309 -12.85 0.81 -9.91
CA SER A 309 -13.55 -0.08 -8.99
C SER A 309 -14.20 0.69 -7.84
N ASP A 310 -15.41 0.30 -7.42
CA ASP A 310 -16.00 0.72 -6.14
C ASP A 310 -15.66 -0.24 -4.98
N SER A 311 -15.08 -1.41 -5.28
CA SER A 311 -14.84 -2.48 -4.31
C SER A 311 -13.51 -2.27 -3.57
N GLU A 312 -13.56 -1.96 -2.27
CA GLU A 312 -12.34 -1.77 -1.47
C GLU A 312 -11.40 -3.00 -1.50
N PRO A 313 -11.86 -4.26 -1.42
CA PRO A 313 -10.98 -5.43 -1.60
C PRO A 313 -10.18 -5.41 -2.92
N ILE A 314 -10.80 -4.99 -4.03
CA ILE A 314 -10.13 -4.87 -5.33
C ILE A 314 -9.11 -3.72 -5.30
N LYS A 315 -9.46 -2.56 -4.71
CA LYS A 315 -8.50 -1.47 -4.48
C LYS A 315 -7.33 -1.92 -3.62
N LEU A 316 -7.57 -2.67 -2.55
CA LEU A 316 -6.54 -3.22 -1.65
C LEU A 316 -5.60 -4.20 -2.37
N SER A 317 -6.11 -5.05 -3.27
CA SER A 317 -5.27 -5.88 -4.13
C SER A 317 -4.36 -5.02 -5.02
N ALA A 318 -4.89 -3.97 -5.67
CA ALA A 318 -4.11 -3.07 -6.53
C ALA A 318 -3.08 -2.21 -5.76
N LEU A 319 -3.44 -1.72 -4.57
CA LEU A 319 -2.60 -0.84 -3.75
C LEU A 319 -1.31 -1.53 -3.27
N ARG A 320 -1.33 -2.86 -3.01
CA ARG A 320 -0.17 -3.61 -2.51
C ARG A 320 1.07 -3.49 -3.43
N PRO A 321 1.03 -3.86 -4.73
CA PRO A 321 2.17 -3.67 -5.63
C PRO A 321 2.41 -2.18 -5.97
N LEU A 322 1.36 -1.34 -6.01
CA LEU A 322 1.52 0.10 -6.24
C LEU A 322 2.36 0.79 -5.16
N ILE A 323 2.37 0.31 -3.91
CA ILE A 323 3.31 0.79 -2.87
C ILE A 323 4.76 0.57 -3.32
N ASN A 324 5.10 -0.63 -3.79
CA ASN A 324 6.46 -0.94 -4.24
C ASN A 324 6.83 -0.15 -5.49
N PHE A 325 5.95 -0.06 -6.49
CA PHE A 325 6.18 0.76 -7.68
C PHE A 325 6.34 2.26 -7.34
N SER A 326 5.60 2.77 -6.36
CA SER A 326 5.72 4.17 -5.93
C SER A 326 7.08 4.52 -5.31
N SER A 327 7.95 3.55 -4.97
CA SER A 327 9.32 3.85 -4.56
C SER A 327 10.24 4.30 -5.70
N GLN A 328 9.83 4.16 -6.98
CA GLN A 328 10.57 4.70 -8.11
C GLN A 328 9.94 6.01 -8.62
N SER A 329 10.71 7.10 -8.55
CA SER A 329 10.30 8.44 -9.03
C SER A 329 9.97 8.48 -10.53
N THR A 330 10.58 7.60 -11.33
CA THR A 330 10.27 7.39 -12.75
C THR A 330 8.79 7.09 -13.01
N PHE A 331 8.15 6.31 -12.14
CA PHE A 331 6.75 5.90 -12.30
C PHE A 331 5.74 6.92 -11.75
N HIS A 332 6.19 7.93 -11.00
CA HIS A 332 5.30 8.87 -10.29
C HIS A 332 4.33 9.61 -11.22
N ASN A 333 4.73 9.92 -12.45
CA ASN A 333 3.84 10.53 -13.45
C ASN A 333 2.60 9.69 -13.79
N ARG A 334 2.62 8.37 -13.54
CA ARG A 334 1.43 7.49 -13.70
C ARG A 334 0.40 7.71 -12.58
N TYR A 335 0.81 8.22 -11.42
CA TYR A 335 -0.02 8.37 -10.23
C TYR A 335 -0.80 9.69 -10.17
N ILE A 336 -0.54 10.64 -11.08
CA ILE A 336 -1.14 12.00 -11.06
C ILE A 336 -2.67 11.94 -10.94
N ASN A 337 -3.32 11.10 -11.74
CA ASN A 337 -4.78 10.95 -11.71
C ASN A 337 -5.28 10.19 -10.47
N ALA A 338 -4.44 9.36 -9.84
CA ALA A 338 -4.77 8.59 -8.65
C ALA A 338 -4.68 9.39 -7.34
N VAL A 339 -3.99 10.54 -7.32
CA VAL A 339 -3.79 11.34 -6.10
C VAL A 339 -5.12 11.64 -5.38
N GLN A 340 -6.17 12.02 -6.11
CA GLN A 340 -7.47 12.28 -5.48
C GLN A 340 -8.08 11.01 -4.89
N SER A 341 -8.09 9.88 -5.61
CA SER A 341 -8.63 8.62 -5.07
C SER A 341 -7.81 8.10 -3.88
N LEU A 342 -6.52 8.39 -3.80
CA LEU A 342 -5.68 8.06 -2.63
C LEU A 342 -6.05 8.93 -1.42
N TYR A 343 -6.41 10.20 -1.63
CA TYR A 343 -6.94 11.09 -0.60
C TYR A 343 -8.39 10.73 -0.18
N ASP A 344 -9.26 10.37 -1.12
CA ASP A 344 -10.65 9.98 -0.83
C ASP A 344 -10.72 8.70 0.02
N LEU A 345 -9.76 7.78 -0.17
CA LEU A 345 -9.57 6.61 0.70
C LEU A 345 -9.12 6.97 2.12
N LEU A 346 -8.56 8.15 2.37
CA LEU A 346 -8.25 8.61 3.74
C LEU A 346 -9.52 8.96 4.51
N ASP A 347 -10.52 9.55 3.84
CA ASP A 347 -11.83 9.80 4.44
C ASP A 347 -12.65 8.50 4.55
N THR A 348 -12.78 7.74 3.46
CA THR A 348 -13.81 6.69 3.32
C THR A 348 -13.35 5.26 3.57
N GLY A 349 -12.05 4.96 3.44
CA GLY A 349 -11.54 3.59 3.48
C GLY A 349 -11.36 3.00 4.88
N SER A 350 -11.22 1.68 4.94
CA SER A 350 -10.81 0.95 6.15
C SER A 350 -9.41 1.37 6.64
N HIS A 351 -9.05 0.98 7.87
CA HIS A 351 -7.70 1.20 8.41
C HIS A 351 -6.61 0.73 7.43
N ILE A 352 -6.78 -0.45 6.83
CA ILE A 352 -5.82 -1.01 5.89
C ILE A 352 -5.75 -0.11 4.64
N ALA A 353 -6.88 0.26 4.05
CA ALA A 353 -6.89 1.12 2.86
C ALA A 353 -6.21 2.48 3.13
N ARG A 354 -6.50 3.12 4.27
CA ARG A 354 -5.85 4.36 4.73
C ARG A 354 -4.33 4.21 4.86
N VAL A 355 -3.85 3.14 5.50
CA VAL A 355 -2.40 2.87 5.66
C VAL A 355 -1.73 2.64 4.31
N GLN A 356 -2.33 1.87 3.41
CA GLN A 356 -1.74 1.57 2.10
C GLN A 356 -1.72 2.84 1.21
N SER A 357 -2.79 3.65 1.21
CA SER A 357 -2.82 4.93 0.50
C SER A 357 -1.81 5.92 1.06
N LEU A 358 -1.65 6.03 2.38
CA LEU A 358 -0.62 6.86 3.00
C LEU A 358 0.81 6.41 2.67
N LYS A 359 1.09 5.11 2.50
CA LYS A 359 2.41 4.64 2.03
C LYS A 359 2.73 5.18 0.63
N ILE A 360 1.79 5.12 -0.31
CA ILE A 360 1.95 5.68 -1.66
C ILE A 360 2.10 7.21 -1.58
N LEU A 361 1.22 7.90 -0.86
CA LEU A 361 1.26 9.37 -0.74
C LEU A 361 2.57 9.86 -0.09
N VAL A 362 3.12 9.15 0.91
CA VAL A 362 4.46 9.44 1.46
C VAL A 362 5.54 9.30 0.38
N ASN A 363 5.54 8.22 -0.40
CA ASN A 363 6.54 8.03 -1.46
C ASN A 363 6.43 9.10 -2.56
N LEU A 364 5.21 9.42 -3.01
CA LEU A 364 4.96 10.52 -3.97
C LEU A 364 5.37 11.88 -3.37
N SER A 365 5.22 12.09 -2.06
CA SER A 365 5.61 13.33 -1.39
C SER A 365 7.13 13.58 -1.32
N LEU A 366 7.97 12.60 -1.69
CA LEU A 366 9.41 12.78 -1.81
C LEU A 366 9.84 13.35 -3.17
N ASN A 367 8.92 13.51 -4.12
CA ASN A 367 9.21 13.99 -5.47
C ASN A 367 8.59 15.37 -5.72
N GLU A 368 9.45 16.36 -6.01
CA GLU A 368 9.03 17.74 -6.31
C GLU A 368 8.05 17.83 -7.49
N THR A 369 8.16 16.96 -8.50
CA THR A 369 7.25 16.98 -9.66
C THR A 369 5.81 16.59 -9.29
N MET A 370 5.62 15.88 -8.16
CA MET A 370 4.30 15.50 -7.66
C MET A 370 3.68 16.56 -6.74
N MET A 371 4.47 17.53 -6.25
CA MET A 371 3.97 18.55 -5.31
C MET A 371 2.77 19.34 -5.83
N PRO A 372 2.73 19.84 -7.08
CA PRO A 372 1.58 20.61 -7.57
C PRO A 372 0.29 19.78 -7.54
N HIS A 373 0.38 18.48 -7.86
CA HIS A 373 -0.75 17.56 -7.86
C HIS A 373 -1.19 17.19 -6.44
N LEU A 374 -0.25 16.90 -5.54
CA LEU A 374 -0.51 16.59 -4.13
C LEU A 374 -1.12 17.77 -3.36
N LEU A 375 -0.72 19.01 -3.70
CA LEU A 375 -1.13 20.23 -3.01
C LEU A 375 -2.41 20.86 -3.60
N ALA A 376 -2.64 20.73 -4.91
CA ALA A 376 -3.83 21.25 -5.58
C ALA A 376 -5.02 20.27 -5.56
N SER A 377 -4.81 19.00 -5.23
CA SER A 377 -5.90 18.06 -4.97
C SER A 377 -6.76 18.48 -3.77
N LYS A 378 -8.01 18.05 -3.75
CA LYS A 378 -8.94 18.29 -2.66
C LYS A 378 -8.48 17.55 -1.41
N ALA A 379 -8.40 18.27 -0.29
CA ALA A 379 -8.02 17.72 1.00
C ALA A 379 -9.08 16.70 1.49
N PRO A 380 -8.65 15.54 2.02
CA PRO A 380 -9.53 14.71 2.84
C PRO A 380 -10.01 15.52 4.05
N ARG A 381 -11.30 15.45 4.35
CA ARG A 381 -11.94 16.12 5.49
C ARG A 381 -11.28 15.73 6.80
N ASN A 382 -10.93 14.46 6.93
CA ASN A 382 -10.45 13.84 8.15
C ASN A 382 -8.90 13.89 8.24
N LEU A 383 -8.19 14.52 7.30
CA LEU A 383 -6.72 14.51 7.23
C LEU A 383 -6.04 15.10 8.48
N LEU A 384 -6.67 16.08 9.15
CA LEU A 384 -6.17 16.58 10.44
C LEU A 384 -6.63 15.74 11.63
N GLU A 385 -7.68 14.93 11.49
CA GLU A 385 -8.18 14.02 12.54
C GLU A 385 -7.26 12.80 12.70
N LEU A 386 -6.60 12.38 11.60
CA LEU A 386 -5.47 11.43 11.59
C LEU A 386 -4.24 11.89 12.41
N LEU A 387 -4.29 13.06 13.05
CA LEU A 387 -3.29 13.62 13.96
C LEU A 387 -3.80 13.78 15.41
N ASP A 388 -5.01 13.30 15.75
CA ASP A 388 -5.49 13.24 17.13
C ASP A 388 -5.27 11.86 17.77
N MET A 389 -5.02 11.83 19.08
CA MET A 389 -5.10 10.59 19.85
C MET A 389 -6.59 10.23 20.07
N PRO A 390 -6.99 8.95 19.95
CA PRO A 390 -6.16 7.76 19.88
C PRO A 390 -6.01 7.17 18.46
N THR A 391 -5.74 7.99 17.43
CA THR A 391 -5.42 7.46 16.10
C THR A 391 -4.22 6.52 16.18
N PRO A 392 -4.25 5.36 15.50
CA PRO A 392 -3.11 4.45 15.39
C PRO A 392 -1.80 5.14 14.97
N THR A 393 -0.69 4.70 15.58
CA THR A 393 0.66 5.27 15.38
C THR A 393 1.12 5.19 13.92
N ASP A 394 0.71 4.14 13.20
CA ASP A 394 1.08 3.85 11.81
C ASP A 394 0.41 4.79 10.78
N LEU A 395 -0.81 5.24 11.06
CA LEU A 395 -1.51 6.32 10.35
C LEU A 395 -0.93 7.69 10.73
N THR A 396 -0.78 7.94 12.04
CA THR A 396 -0.29 9.23 12.58
C THR A 396 1.11 9.55 12.03
N LEU A 397 2.03 8.59 12.08
CA LEU A 397 3.40 8.74 11.59
C LEU A 397 3.44 9.04 10.09
N ARG A 398 2.70 8.28 9.26
CA ARG A 398 2.72 8.50 7.81
C ARG A 398 2.06 9.81 7.41
N THR A 399 1.00 10.22 8.11
CA THR A 399 0.39 11.54 7.92
C THR A 399 1.38 12.65 8.25
N LEU A 400 2.09 12.57 9.39
CA LEU A 400 3.14 13.53 9.74
C LEU A 400 4.26 13.56 8.70
N THR A 401 4.79 12.41 8.27
CA THR A 401 5.87 12.33 7.27
C THR A 401 5.45 12.95 5.94
N MET A 402 4.25 12.63 5.45
CA MET A 402 3.70 13.22 4.22
C MET A 402 3.64 14.75 4.33
N LEU A 403 3.02 15.28 5.40
CA LEU A 403 2.90 16.72 5.60
C LEU A 403 4.26 17.41 5.79
N ALA A 404 5.22 16.75 6.47
CA ALA A 404 6.57 17.26 6.63
C ALA A 404 7.28 17.38 5.28
N ASN A 405 7.14 16.39 4.39
CA ASN A 405 7.75 16.45 3.06
C ASN A 405 7.14 17.56 2.19
N LEU A 406 5.81 17.75 2.23
CA LEU A 406 5.13 18.85 1.55
C LEU A 406 5.65 20.22 2.01
N GLU A 407 5.77 20.45 3.32
CA GLU A 407 6.29 21.71 3.89
C GLU A 407 7.78 21.94 3.60
N VAL A 408 8.61 20.88 3.62
CA VAL A 408 10.03 20.94 3.23
C VAL A 408 10.16 21.43 1.79
N ALA A 409 9.48 20.80 0.84
CA ALA A 409 9.56 21.15 -0.57
C ALA A 409 9.06 22.60 -0.83
N LEU A 410 7.97 23.01 -0.15
CA LEU A 410 7.42 24.37 -0.24
C LEU A 410 8.29 25.45 0.40
N ASN A 411 9.10 25.13 1.40
CA ASN A 411 10.03 26.09 2.01
C ASN A 411 11.36 26.17 1.24
N ASN A 412 11.77 25.09 0.58
CA ASN A 412 13.01 25.02 -0.19
C ASN A 412 12.88 25.59 -1.62
N SER A 413 11.71 25.48 -2.27
CA SER A 413 11.53 25.88 -3.67
C SER A 413 10.39 26.90 -3.87
N SER A 414 10.78 28.14 -4.20
CA SER A 414 9.85 29.21 -4.59
C SER A 414 9.20 28.96 -5.96
N GLU A 415 9.90 28.26 -6.86
CA GLU A 415 9.36 27.87 -8.18
C GLU A 415 8.24 26.84 -8.04
N LEU A 416 8.34 25.97 -7.03
CA LEU A 416 7.33 24.97 -6.68
C LEU A 416 6.08 25.61 -6.05
N LEU A 417 6.24 26.68 -5.29
CA LEU A 417 5.12 27.52 -4.85
C LEU A 417 4.44 28.25 -6.04
N ALA A 418 5.20 28.60 -7.07
CA ALA A 418 4.65 29.22 -8.29
C ALA A 418 3.91 28.22 -9.19
N SER A 419 4.36 26.96 -9.29
CA SER A 419 3.78 25.95 -10.20
C SER A 419 2.46 25.33 -9.72
N ILE A 420 2.08 25.52 -8.46
CA ILE A 420 0.73 25.20 -7.96
C ILE A 420 -0.30 26.13 -8.64
N PRO A 421 -1.43 25.63 -9.17
CA PRO A 421 -2.48 26.46 -9.76
C PRO A 421 -3.03 27.54 -8.81
N GLU A 422 -3.32 28.74 -9.32
CA GLU A 422 -3.84 29.85 -8.52
C GLU A 422 -5.25 29.56 -7.98
N GLU A 423 -6.04 28.76 -8.69
CA GLU A 423 -7.35 28.27 -8.26
C GLU A 423 -7.24 27.54 -6.91
N ALA A 424 -6.21 26.69 -6.77
CA ALA A 424 -5.90 25.97 -5.52
C ALA A 424 -5.36 26.88 -4.41
N LYS A 425 -4.93 28.10 -4.74
CA LYS A 425 -4.48 29.14 -3.81
C LYS A 425 -5.59 30.15 -3.46
N THR A 426 -6.80 30.06 -4.03
CA THR A 426 -7.94 30.91 -3.66
C THR A 426 -8.39 30.68 -2.20
N ALA A 427 -9.11 31.65 -1.62
CA ALA A 427 -9.58 31.54 -0.22
C ALA A 427 -10.67 30.47 -0.03
N SER A 428 -11.41 30.13 -1.09
CA SER A 428 -12.52 29.17 -1.08
C SER A 428 -12.14 27.74 -1.49
N ALA A 429 -10.87 27.48 -1.83
CA ALA A 429 -10.44 26.17 -2.29
C ALA A 429 -10.32 25.15 -1.15
N GLU A 430 -10.93 23.98 -1.30
CA GLU A 430 -10.87 22.86 -0.34
C GLU A 430 -9.59 22.01 -0.53
N THR A 431 -8.44 22.63 -0.82
CA THR A 431 -7.21 21.94 -1.24
C THR A 431 -6.27 21.62 -0.09
N VAL A 432 -5.36 20.66 -0.28
CA VAL A 432 -4.30 20.34 0.71
C VAL A 432 -3.44 21.58 0.98
N TYR A 433 -3.11 22.37 -0.06
CA TYR A 433 -2.45 23.68 0.10
C TYR A 433 -3.21 24.60 1.07
N LYS A 434 -4.54 24.66 0.98
CA LYS A 434 -5.37 25.48 1.89
C LYS A 434 -5.53 24.90 3.29
N LEU A 435 -5.46 23.58 3.45
CA LEU A 435 -5.41 22.95 4.75
C LEU A 435 -4.13 23.31 5.52
N LEU A 436 -2.99 23.42 4.81
CA LEU A 436 -1.69 23.73 5.39
C LEU A 436 -1.43 25.24 5.53
N HIS A 437 -1.92 26.08 4.62
CA HIS A 437 -1.60 27.52 4.60
C HIS A 437 -2.80 28.46 4.77
N GLY A 438 -4.03 27.94 4.90
CA GLY A 438 -5.18 28.73 5.33
C GLY A 438 -5.07 29.10 6.80
N ALA A 439 -5.18 30.39 7.13
CA ALA A 439 -4.88 30.93 8.47
C ALA A 439 -5.61 30.18 9.62
N ASP A 440 -6.90 29.88 9.44
CA ASP A 440 -7.71 29.20 10.44
C ASP A 440 -7.22 27.76 10.67
N ARG A 441 -6.98 27.02 9.58
CA ARG A 441 -6.55 25.60 9.62
C ARG A 441 -5.10 25.43 10.10
N LEU A 442 -4.22 26.34 9.71
CA LEU A 442 -2.82 26.39 10.13
C LEU A 442 -2.68 26.51 11.66
N SER A 443 -3.55 27.28 12.31
CA SER A 443 -3.58 27.37 13.79
C SER A 443 -3.92 26.03 14.47
N PHE A 444 -4.86 25.29 13.90
CA PHE A 444 -5.33 23.99 14.38
C PHE A 444 -4.31 22.87 14.13
N LEU A 445 -3.70 22.85 12.95
CA LEU A 445 -2.57 21.98 12.60
C LEU A 445 -1.40 22.18 13.58
N ARG A 446 -0.98 23.43 13.83
CA ARG A 446 0.06 23.77 14.82
C ARG A 446 -0.27 23.21 16.21
N SER A 447 -1.51 23.32 16.66
CA SER A 447 -1.94 22.78 17.96
C SER A 447 -1.81 21.26 18.03
N LYS A 448 -2.22 20.54 16.99
CA LYS A 448 -2.10 19.07 16.89
C LYS A 448 -0.66 18.62 16.87
N VAL A 449 0.14 19.16 15.96
CA VAL A 449 1.55 18.80 15.78
C VAL A 449 2.36 19.10 17.05
N LEU A 450 2.09 20.23 17.73
CA LEU A 450 2.71 20.56 19.03
C LEU A 450 2.37 19.55 20.15
N ARG A 451 1.21 18.89 20.12
CA ARG A 451 0.93 17.77 21.05
C ARG A 451 1.77 16.54 20.69
N LEU A 452 1.87 16.24 19.39
CA LEU A 452 2.57 15.05 18.89
C LEU A 452 4.10 15.11 19.08
N THR A 453 4.72 16.28 19.27
CA THR A 453 6.15 16.37 19.68
C THR A 453 6.44 15.74 21.05
N ARG A 454 5.40 15.37 21.82
CA ARG A 454 5.49 14.69 23.11
C ARG A 454 4.90 13.27 23.07
N HIS A 455 4.78 12.69 21.89
CA HIS A 455 4.25 11.33 21.71
C HIS A 455 5.22 10.25 22.21
N ASN A 456 4.70 9.11 22.67
CA ASN A 456 5.50 8.03 23.27
C ASN A 456 6.36 7.23 22.27
N ASN A 457 5.98 7.23 20.98
CA ASN A 457 6.84 6.72 19.90
C ASN A 457 7.73 7.85 19.38
N GLU A 458 9.03 7.60 19.33
CA GLU A 458 10.07 8.57 18.99
C GLU A 458 9.98 9.06 17.54
N ASP A 459 9.59 8.20 16.59
CA ASP A 459 9.45 8.56 15.17
C ASP A 459 8.32 9.61 14.98
N VAL A 460 7.18 9.42 15.64
CA VAL A 460 6.07 10.38 15.64
C VAL A 460 6.50 11.70 16.28
N ALA A 461 7.20 11.65 17.41
CA ALA A 461 7.71 12.86 18.07
C ALA A 461 8.74 13.61 17.19
N HIS A 462 9.60 12.88 16.48
CA HIS A 462 10.57 13.42 15.53
C HIS A 462 9.90 14.06 14.31
N GLN A 463 9.02 13.35 13.61
CA GLN A 463 8.32 13.89 12.43
C GLN A 463 7.38 15.05 12.79
N ALA A 464 6.75 15.02 13.98
CA ALA A 464 6.00 16.16 14.49
C ALA A 464 6.91 17.36 14.76
N SER A 465 8.10 17.16 15.33
CA SER A 465 9.05 18.25 15.59
C SER A 465 9.58 18.85 14.29
N LYS A 466 9.91 18.01 13.30
CA LYS A 466 10.29 18.42 11.94
C LYS A 466 9.20 19.25 11.27
N LEU A 467 7.96 18.75 11.23
CA LEU A 467 6.82 19.46 10.66
C LEU A 467 6.55 20.79 11.38
N LEU A 468 6.66 20.82 12.71
CA LEU A 468 6.46 22.03 13.52
C LEU A 468 7.48 23.13 13.18
N GLN A 469 8.74 22.76 12.90
CA GLN A 469 9.80 23.72 12.54
C GLN A 469 9.45 24.49 11.25
N TYR A 470 9.24 23.79 10.14
CA TYR A 470 8.95 24.43 8.84
C TYR A 470 7.67 25.27 8.87
N ILE A 471 6.67 24.81 9.62
CA ILE A 471 5.43 25.53 9.88
C ILE A 471 5.67 26.79 10.73
N GLN A 472 6.64 26.79 11.65
CA GLN A 472 6.97 27.95 12.50
C GLN A 472 7.79 29.01 11.77
N GLU A 473 8.81 28.62 11.00
CA GLU A 473 9.71 29.52 10.26
C GLU A 473 8.94 30.50 9.36
N LYS A 474 7.92 29.99 8.64
CA LYS A 474 6.97 30.78 7.83
C LYS A 474 6.25 31.89 8.60
N SER A 475 6.15 31.80 9.93
CA SER A 475 5.53 32.82 10.81
C SER A 475 6.44 33.99 11.15
N ALA A 476 7.75 33.80 11.02
CA ALA A 476 8.76 34.83 11.31
C ALA A 476 9.05 35.70 10.07
N SER A 477 8.97 35.12 8.88
CA SER A 477 9.22 35.81 7.60
C SER A 477 8.05 36.70 7.09
N VAL A 478 6.96 36.81 7.87
CA VAL A 478 5.75 37.58 7.53
C VAL A 478 5.47 38.65 8.60
N LYS A 479 6.55 39.22 9.16
CA LYS A 479 6.55 40.31 10.15
C LYS A 479 7.64 41.33 9.83
#